data_AF-A0A966EK83-F1
#
_entry.id   AF-A0A966EK83-F1
#
_cell.length_a   1.000
_cell.length_b   1.000
_cell.length_c   1.000
_cell.angle_alpha   90.00
_cell.angle_beta   90.00
_cell.angle_gamma   90.00
#
_symmetry.space_group_name_H-M   'P 1'
#
loop_
_entity.id
_entity.type
_entity.pdbx_description
1 polymer ?
#
loop_
_entity_poly.entity_id
_entity_poly.type
_entity_poly.pdbx_seq_one_letter_code
_entity_poly.pdbx_strand_id
1 'polypeptide(L)'
;MGQSLIIRLFTGGFKGEFIPSPQHLRFINGQQSVPFKINQEILKVMNTLVAEPHHDWREQGNFIPDPHSEHYLKSPKLGRPPENITEQQKAERDSARKICKKEWSTYKKKQEESKTSLTVDTLELPNRAGPLERFWLPVQGGFRGRAYCANHLLNSQGMSYQRALLLFANEVPVDDLTQTHLEWAISGFAGQDKKSWEARSQLFIQHKLEIMDSIKDTDSITDPESFWRTYPEMDDEWAFLACALEDKRLFLSSDRPLTTGIIIHIDATCSGGQLIAGLTGSGETARATNCTPGPYPFDIYKSVKEKMQELNKADDYVVPLRDIKGEVLRDKNGSIRCMANKRVRYLFTTDPAKAQAVRKGLKGGFLPRLYGAGFGKTIVGIREKFKFIHLTGKDKKLSLDEARGLAPFFEAGLNHAFPALTSYVEWARNVADMALRVQVQNPMTKTNKPAKRAQYTPRLNADGEPVLELRAPVPNGSVVVMRYPVTKARALRIDHLTTHSIFEPKVLFRDQQLHSATTEVSFSDISKTTSPNIIHAADAAVFADIVDGFSGNYSLIHDSIGCSPSAQRNALVERFQKSYEKVTTLDCLNGILDKNNIDRQLNPPAAFGTFHPTDSRGSGYMVC
;
A
#
# COMPACT_ATOMS: atom_id res chain seq x y z
N MET A 1 -12.85 -28.66 -20.72
CA MET A 1 -12.44 -27.39 -20.10
C MET A 1 -13.64 -26.81 -19.38
N GLY A 2 -13.49 -26.35 -18.14
CA GLY A 2 -14.61 -25.80 -17.38
C GLY A 2 -14.09 -25.20 -16.09
N GLN A 3 -13.30 -24.14 -16.21
CA GLN A 3 -12.87 -23.35 -15.07
C GLN A 3 -14.11 -22.79 -14.38
N SER A 4 -14.28 -23.16 -13.11
CA SER A 4 -15.37 -22.75 -12.26
C SER A 4 -15.19 -21.28 -11.85
N LEU A 5 -15.62 -20.35 -12.70
CA LEU A 5 -15.60 -18.92 -12.42
C LEU A 5 -16.57 -18.62 -11.26
N ILE A 6 -16.05 -18.14 -10.13
CA ILE A 6 -16.86 -17.64 -9.01
C ILE A 6 -17.12 -16.16 -9.30
N ILE A 7 -18.25 -15.83 -9.90
CA ILE A 7 -18.68 -14.43 -10.03
C ILE A 7 -19.42 -14.06 -8.74
N ARG A 8 -18.76 -13.33 -7.84
CA ARG A 8 -19.46 -12.62 -6.75
C ARG A 8 -20.11 -11.37 -7.34
N LEU A 9 -21.43 -11.40 -7.52
CA LEU A 9 -22.19 -10.18 -7.83
C LEU A 9 -22.34 -9.36 -6.53
N PHE A 10 -21.52 -8.32 -6.40
CA PHE A 10 -21.63 -7.35 -5.30
C PHE A 10 -22.68 -6.31 -5.65
N THR A 11 -23.87 -6.40 -5.04
CA THR A 11 -24.80 -5.26 -4.90
C THR A 11 -24.60 -4.59 -3.53
N GLY A 12 -23.34 -4.48 -3.10
CA GLY A 12 -22.99 -3.98 -1.78
C GLY A 12 -23.41 -2.51 -1.62
N GLY A 13 -24.18 -2.22 -0.57
CA GLY A 13 -24.37 -0.83 -0.14
C GLY A 13 -23.03 -0.16 0.10
N PHE A 14 -22.90 1.10 -0.31
CA PHE A 14 -21.65 1.84 -0.18
C PHE A 14 -21.20 1.89 1.30
N LYS A 15 -19.91 1.63 1.55
CA LYS A 15 -19.29 1.69 2.91
C LYS A 15 -19.23 3.12 3.47
N GLY A 16 -19.58 4.10 2.65
CA GLY A 16 -19.56 5.52 2.93
C GLY A 16 -19.84 6.29 1.65
N GLU A 17 -20.08 7.59 1.79
CA GLU A 17 -20.34 8.54 0.71
C GLU A 17 -19.33 9.67 0.79
N PHE A 18 -19.04 10.30 -0.35
CA PHE A 18 -18.23 11.50 -0.42
C PHE A 18 -19.08 12.63 -0.98
N ILE A 19 -19.19 13.73 -0.23
CA ILE A 19 -19.82 14.96 -0.70
C ILE A 19 -18.68 15.87 -1.20
N PRO A 20 -18.47 15.99 -2.52
CA PRO A 20 -17.33 16.70 -3.07
C PRO A 20 -17.55 18.22 -3.02
N SER A 21 -16.48 18.97 -2.73
CA SER A 21 -16.46 20.41 -2.95
C SER A 21 -16.20 20.75 -4.43
N PRO A 22 -16.44 22.00 -4.87
CA PRO A 22 -16.06 22.46 -6.21
C PRO A 22 -14.56 22.27 -6.50
N GLN A 23 -13.69 22.47 -5.50
CA GLN A 23 -12.26 22.20 -5.65
C GLN A 23 -11.99 20.71 -5.90
N HIS A 24 -12.69 19.82 -5.20
CA HIS A 24 -12.54 18.38 -5.43
C HIS A 24 -12.98 17.97 -6.85
N LEU A 25 -14.06 18.55 -7.37
CA LEU A 25 -14.49 18.28 -8.74
C LEU A 25 -13.45 18.75 -9.76
N ARG A 26 -12.87 19.95 -9.56
CA ARG A 26 -11.73 20.42 -10.37
C ARG A 26 -10.53 19.49 -10.27
N PHE A 27 -10.25 18.94 -9.10
CA PHE A 27 -9.17 17.98 -8.89
C PHE A 27 -9.33 16.70 -9.72
N ILE A 28 -10.54 16.12 -9.75
CA ILE A 28 -10.83 14.95 -10.60
C ILE A 28 -10.70 15.33 -12.08
N ASN A 29 -11.34 16.43 -12.50
CA ASN A 29 -11.30 16.88 -13.89
C ASN A 29 -9.88 17.21 -14.36
N GLY A 30 -9.08 17.84 -13.50
CA GLY A 30 -7.69 18.19 -13.78
C GLY A 30 -6.84 16.95 -14.05
N GLN A 31 -6.93 15.91 -13.21
CA GLN A 31 -6.20 14.65 -13.47
C GLN A 31 -6.60 13.99 -14.79
N GLN A 32 -7.88 14.04 -15.16
CA GLN A 32 -8.35 13.51 -16.45
C GLN A 32 -7.89 14.33 -17.65
N SER A 33 -7.56 15.61 -17.45
CA SER A 33 -7.14 16.52 -18.52
C SER A 33 -5.69 16.36 -18.93
N VAL A 34 -4.88 15.67 -18.12
CA VAL A 34 -3.44 15.45 -18.38
C VAL A 34 -3.26 14.46 -19.52
N PRO A 35 -2.66 14.87 -20.66
CA PRO A 35 -2.42 13.97 -21.78
C PRO A 35 -1.13 13.17 -21.56
N PHE A 36 -1.19 11.88 -21.86
CA PHE A 36 -0.08 10.94 -21.81
C PHE A 36 0.27 10.43 -23.20
N LYS A 37 1.49 9.95 -23.38
CA LYS A 37 1.93 9.17 -24.53
C LYS A 37 2.71 7.95 -24.08
N ILE A 38 2.86 6.97 -24.97
CA ILE A 38 3.58 5.73 -24.67
C ILE A 38 5.09 5.96 -24.74
N ASN A 39 5.81 5.48 -23.73
CA ASN A 39 7.25 5.38 -23.73
C ASN A 39 7.69 4.21 -24.63
N GLN A 40 8.07 4.52 -25.87
CA GLN A 40 8.39 3.52 -26.89
C GLN A 40 9.64 2.69 -26.55
N GLU A 41 10.64 3.30 -25.90
CA GLU A 41 11.85 2.59 -25.48
C GLU A 41 11.54 1.54 -24.41
N ILE A 42 10.69 1.90 -23.44
CA ILE A 42 10.23 0.96 -22.41
C ILE A 42 9.34 -0.13 -23.01
N LEU A 43 8.43 0.22 -23.91
CA LEU A 43 7.57 -0.74 -24.61
C LEU A 43 8.41 -1.78 -25.37
N LYS A 44 9.46 -1.33 -26.05
CA LYS A 44 10.40 -2.19 -26.77
C LYS A 44 11.08 -3.18 -25.84
N VAL A 45 11.64 -2.72 -24.71
CA VAL A 45 12.27 -3.59 -23.71
C VAL A 45 11.29 -4.65 -23.17
N MET A 46 10.05 -4.24 -22.86
CA MET A 46 9.02 -5.17 -22.39
C MET A 46 8.65 -6.21 -23.44
N ASN A 47 8.52 -5.81 -24.70
CA ASN A 47 8.21 -6.73 -25.79
C ASN A 47 9.35 -7.74 -26.03
N THR A 48 10.62 -7.31 -25.95
CA THR A 48 11.78 -8.21 -26.03
C THR A 48 11.74 -9.26 -24.92
N LEU A 49 11.50 -8.85 -23.68
CA LEU A 49 11.38 -9.76 -22.53
C LEU A 49 10.24 -10.77 -22.67
N VAL A 50 9.13 -10.38 -23.29
CA VAL A 50 7.99 -11.27 -23.56
C VAL A 50 8.30 -12.26 -24.68
N ALA A 51 9.04 -11.83 -25.71
CA ALA A 51 9.45 -12.70 -26.82
C ALA A 51 10.49 -13.75 -26.40
N GLU A 52 11.39 -13.39 -25.47
CA GLU A 52 12.49 -14.25 -24.99
C GLU A 52 12.43 -14.45 -23.46
N PRO A 53 11.46 -15.21 -22.92
CA PRO A 53 11.30 -15.39 -21.48
C PRO A 53 12.39 -16.29 -20.89
N HIS A 54 13.28 -15.73 -20.07
CA HIS A 54 14.27 -16.48 -19.29
C HIS A 54 13.69 -16.98 -17.94
N HIS A 55 14.11 -18.18 -17.50
CA HIS A 55 13.51 -18.87 -16.35
C HIS A 55 13.79 -18.22 -14.98
N ASP A 56 14.91 -17.50 -14.83
CA ASP A 56 15.41 -16.97 -13.56
C ASP A 56 14.82 -15.61 -13.16
N TRP A 57 14.30 -14.86 -14.13
CA TRP A 57 13.76 -13.51 -13.90
C TRP A 57 12.48 -13.47 -13.05
N ARG A 58 11.80 -14.62 -12.91
CA ARG A 58 10.50 -14.77 -12.23
C ARG A 58 10.51 -14.48 -10.72
N GLU A 59 11.69 -14.36 -10.10
CA GLU A 59 11.79 -14.20 -8.64
C GLU A 59 12.03 -12.76 -8.15
N GLN A 60 12.39 -11.81 -9.03
CA GLN A 60 12.92 -10.51 -8.60
C GLN A 60 12.02 -9.31 -8.93
N GLY A 61 11.24 -9.34 -10.03
CA GLY A 61 10.40 -8.22 -10.48
C GLY A 61 8.88 -8.35 -10.29
N ASN A 62 8.14 -7.25 -10.47
CA ASN A 62 6.66 -7.22 -10.47
C ASN A 62 6.03 -7.43 -11.85
N PHE A 63 6.80 -7.29 -12.92
CA PHE A 63 6.41 -7.66 -14.29
C PHE A 63 6.63 -9.18 -14.44
N ILE A 64 5.88 -9.88 -15.29
CA ILE A 64 6.06 -11.33 -15.55
C ILE A 64 5.89 -11.54 -17.06
N PRO A 65 6.93 -11.95 -17.82
CA PRO A 65 6.94 -11.82 -19.28
C PRO A 65 6.26 -12.98 -19.99
N ASP A 66 5.92 -14.06 -19.27
CA ASP A 66 5.60 -15.35 -19.89
C ASP A 66 4.12 -15.79 -19.69
N PRO A 67 3.26 -15.60 -20.71
CA PRO A 67 1.88 -16.12 -20.74
C PRO A 67 1.74 -17.62 -21.01
N HIS A 68 2.79 -18.30 -21.50
CA HIS A 68 2.66 -19.57 -22.21
C HIS A 68 3.61 -20.67 -21.78
N SER A 69 4.27 -20.59 -20.64
CA SER A 69 5.14 -21.69 -20.18
C SER A 69 4.39 -23.04 -20.13
N GLU A 70 4.50 -23.82 -21.20
CA GLU A 70 4.03 -25.21 -21.29
C GLU A 70 4.91 -26.15 -20.44
N HIS A 71 5.99 -25.62 -19.85
CA HIS A 71 6.94 -26.32 -19.00
C HIS A 71 6.57 -26.37 -17.50
N TYR A 72 5.38 -25.94 -17.09
CA TYR A 72 4.92 -26.20 -15.73
C TYR A 72 4.68 -27.70 -15.56
N LEU A 73 5.51 -28.35 -14.73
CA LEU A 73 5.43 -29.75 -14.28
C LEU A 73 4.08 -30.39 -14.65
N LYS A 74 4.09 -31.27 -15.66
CA LYS A 74 2.97 -32.21 -15.92
C LYS A 74 2.54 -32.70 -14.54
N SER A 75 1.24 -32.53 -14.19
CA SER A 75 0.68 -33.11 -12.96
C SER A 75 1.33 -34.47 -12.79
N PRO A 76 2.04 -34.76 -11.68
CA PRO A 76 2.68 -36.05 -11.54
C PRO A 76 1.57 -37.07 -11.78
N LYS A 77 1.69 -37.82 -12.88
CA LYS A 77 0.77 -38.92 -13.16
C LYS A 77 1.13 -39.95 -12.09
N LEU A 78 0.52 -39.81 -10.92
CA LEU A 78 0.55 -40.85 -9.92
C LEU A 78 -0.12 -42.05 -10.59
N GLY A 79 0.69 -43.00 -11.04
CA GLY A 79 0.20 -44.25 -11.60
C GLY A 79 -0.76 -44.91 -10.60
N ARG A 80 -1.67 -45.75 -11.10
CA ARG A 80 -2.47 -46.60 -10.21
C ARG A 80 -1.52 -47.40 -9.31
N PRO A 81 -1.72 -47.41 -7.99
CA PRO A 81 -0.85 -48.16 -7.10
C PRO A 81 -0.96 -49.66 -7.40
N PRO A 82 0.11 -50.44 -7.22
CA PRO A 82 0.02 -51.89 -7.12
C PRO A 82 -0.97 -52.27 -6.01
N GLU A 83 -1.72 -53.35 -6.17
CA GLU A 83 -2.80 -53.74 -5.24
C GLU A 83 -2.29 -54.10 -3.83
N ASN A 84 -1.00 -54.39 -3.68
CA ASN A 84 -0.36 -54.75 -2.42
C ASN A 84 0.77 -53.77 -2.05
N ILE A 85 0.49 -52.81 -1.18
CA ILE A 85 1.48 -51.92 -0.56
C ILE A 85 1.39 -51.99 0.96
N THR A 86 2.53 -51.83 1.64
CA THR A 86 2.60 -51.84 3.12
C THR A 86 2.03 -50.54 3.72
N GLU A 87 1.71 -50.54 5.02
CA GLU A 87 1.22 -49.33 5.71
C GLU A 87 2.20 -48.16 5.66
N GLN A 88 3.51 -48.45 5.74
CA GLN A 88 4.56 -47.43 5.62
C GLN A 88 4.58 -46.79 4.23
N GLN A 89 4.46 -47.60 3.16
CA GLN A 89 4.37 -47.12 1.78
C GLN A 89 3.08 -46.31 1.54
N LYS A 90 1.98 -46.69 2.20
CA LYS A 90 0.71 -45.95 2.17
C LYS A 90 0.83 -44.58 2.85
N ALA A 91 1.53 -44.50 3.99
CA ALA A 91 1.79 -43.26 4.71
C ALA A 91 2.72 -42.30 3.93
N GLU A 92 3.78 -42.82 3.32
CA GLU A 92 4.69 -42.07 2.45
C GLU A 92 3.95 -41.50 1.23
N ARG A 93 3.09 -42.31 0.60
CA ARG A 93 2.23 -41.86 -0.51
C ARG A 93 1.24 -40.78 -0.08
N ASP A 94 0.57 -40.94 1.05
CA ASP A 94 -0.40 -39.96 1.53
C ASP A 94 0.27 -38.64 1.93
N SER A 95 1.49 -38.71 2.47
CA SER A 95 2.37 -37.55 2.70
C SER A 95 2.74 -36.87 1.38
N ALA A 96 3.21 -37.62 0.38
CA ALA A 96 3.56 -37.12 -0.95
C ALA A 96 2.34 -36.51 -1.66
N ARG A 97 1.16 -37.13 -1.56
CA ARG A 97 -0.10 -36.61 -2.10
C ARG A 97 -0.52 -35.32 -1.42
N LYS A 98 -0.35 -35.21 -0.10
CA LYS A 98 -0.67 -34.00 0.68
C LYS A 98 0.28 -32.85 0.32
N ILE A 99 1.56 -33.13 0.10
CA ILE A 99 2.57 -32.19 -0.41
C ILE A 99 2.18 -31.74 -1.82
N CYS A 100 2.00 -32.68 -2.76
CA CYS A 100 1.63 -32.38 -4.15
C CYS A 100 0.33 -31.58 -4.25
N LYS A 101 -0.71 -31.93 -3.47
CA LYS A 101 -2.00 -31.22 -3.47
C LYS A 101 -1.87 -29.81 -2.89
N LYS A 102 -1.00 -29.61 -1.91
CA LYS A 102 -0.70 -28.29 -1.33
C LYS A 102 0.12 -27.43 -2.30
N GLU A 103 1.10 -28.01 -2.97
CA GLU A 103 1.90 -27.34 -4.00
C GLU A 103 1.04 -26.98 -5.22
N TRP A 104 0.22 -27.92 -5.70
CA TRP A 104 -0.73 -27.69 -6.79
C TRP A 104 -1.80 -26.65 -6.46
N SER A 105 -2.37 -26.66 -5.24
CA SER A 105 -3.35 -25.62 -4.84
C SER A 105 -2.72 -24.24 -4.67
N THR A 106 -1.48 -24.18 -4.17
CA THR A 106 -0.71 -22.92 -4.10
C THR A 106 -0.36 -22.41 -5.51
N TYR A 107 -0.02 -23.32 -6.42
CA TYR A 107 0.25 -23.03 -7.83
C TYR A 107 -1.00 -22.56 -8.58
N LYS A 108 -2.11 -23.31 -8.50
CA LYS A 108 -3.39 -22.95 -9.11
C LYS A 108 -3.87 -21.59 -8.61
N LYS A 109 -3.64 -21.29 -7.33
CA LYS A 109 -3.93 -19.97 -6.77
C LYS A 109 -3.03 -18.89 -7.38
N LYS A 110 -1.73 -19.13 -7.57
CA LYS A 110 -0.82 -18.20 -8.27
C LYS A 110 -1.17 -18.02 -9.76
N GLN A 111 -1.67 -19.06 -10.42
CA GLN A 111 -2.15 -19.05 -11.81
C GLN A 111 -3.51 -18.35 -11.94
N GLU A 112 -4.45 -18.56 -11.03
CA GLU A 112 -5.75 -17.83 -10.99
C GLU A 112 -5.58 -16.37 -10.52
N GLU A 113 -4.52 -16.05 -9.77
CA GLU A 113 -4.11 -14.69 -9.38
C GLU A 113 -3.33 -13.96 -10.51
N SER A 114 -3.34 -14.48 -11.75
CA SER A 114 -2.41 -14.18 -12.86
C SER A 114 -2.00 -12.71 -13.02
N LYS A 115 -0.88 -12.35 -12.39
CA LYS A 115 -0.07 -11.17 -12.76
C LYS A 115 0.41 -11.25 -14.22
N THR A 116 0.43 -12.44 -14.79
CA THR A 116 0.81 -12.71 -16.18
C THR A 116 -0.26 -12.25 -17.18
N SER A 117 -1.56 -12.45 -16.91
CA SER A 117 -2.64 -11.92 -17.76
C SER A 117 -2.57 -10.40 -17.80
N LEU A 118 -2.50 -9.75 -16.62
CA LEU A 118 -2.45 -8.29 -16.54
C LEU A 118 -1.23 -7.72 -17.27
N THR A 119 -0.08 -8.40 -17.23
CA THR A 119 1.12 -7.96 -17.95
C THR A 119 0.91 -8.00 -19.47
N VAL A 120 0.37 -9.10 -20.01
CA VAL A 120 0.04 -9.21 -21.44
C VAL A 120 -1.03 -8.22 -21.85
N ASP A 121 -2.11 -8.11 -21.06
CA ASP A 121 -3.23 -7.21 -21.32
C ASP A 121 -2.78 -5.73 -21.27
N THR A 122 -1.80 -5.40 -20.42
CA THR A 122 -1.17 -4.06 -20.36
C THR A 122 -0.48 -3.73 -21.68
N LEU A 123 0.25 -4.69 -22.27
CA LEU A 123 1.04 -4.50 -23.49
C LEU A 123 0.19 -4.58 -24.75
N GLU A 124 -0.92 -5.31 -24.72
CA GLU A 124 -1.82 -5.44 -25.87
C GLU A 124 -2.34 -4.06 -26.33
N LEU A 125 -2.74 -3.20 -25.39
CA LEU A 125 -3.25 -1.85 -25.68
C LEU A 125 -2.27 -1.00 -26.50
N PRO A 126 -1.04 -0.71 -26.04
CA PRO A 126 -0.08 0.08 -26.80
C PRO A 126 0.38 -0.63 -28.08
N ASN A 127 0.55 -1.96 -28.07
CA ASN A 127 0.96 -2.70 -29.27
C ASN A 127 -0.10 -2.66 -30.39
N ARG A 128 -1.39 -2.69 -30.04
CA ARG A 128 -2.48 -2.60 -31.03
C ARG A 128 -2.76 -1.17 -31.48
N ALA A 129 -2.64 -0.19 -30.57
CA ALA A 129 -2.92 1.20 -30.87
C ALA A 129 -1.84 1.85 -31.75
N GLY A 130 -0.62 1.30 -31.74
CA GLY A 130 0.54 1.92 -32.38
C GLY A 130 0.97 3.21 -31.67
N PRO A 131 1.86 4.02 -32.29
CA PRO A 131 2.32 5.27 -31.69
C PRO A 131 1.22 6.32 -31.68
N LEU A 132 0.48 6.40 -30.57
CA LEU A 132 -0.46 7.48 -30.31
C LEU A 132 0.31 8.74 -29.91
N GLU A 133 -0.01 9.88 -30.53
CA GLU A 133 0.57 11.19 -30.17
C GLU A 133 0.21 11.58 -28.73
N ARG A 134 -1.04 11.34 -28.33
CA ARG A 134 -1.56 11.60 -26.99
C ARG A 134 -2.82 10.78 -26.69
N PHE A 135 -3.04 10.45 -25.42
CA PHE A 135 -4.27 9.88 -24.89
C PHE A 135 -4.51 10.34 -23.45
N TRP A 136 -5.71 10.11 -22.92
CA TRP A 136 -6.10 10.50 -21.57
C TRP A 136 -6.54 9.29 -20.74
N LEU A 137 -6.39 9.40 -19.42
CA LEU A 137 -6.78 8.37 -18.48
C LEU A 137 -8.04 8.82 -17.71
N PRO A 138 -9.16 8.10 -17.81
CA PRO A 138 -10.36 8.42 -17.02
C PRO A 138 -10.09 8.15 -15.53
N VAL A 139 -10.61 9.04 -14.67
CA VAL A 139 -10.38 9.03 -13.22
C VAL A 139 -11.71 9.14 -12.48
N GLN A 140 -11.86 8.34 -11.43
CA GLN A 140 -13.03 8.34 -10.55
C GLN A 140 -12.64 8.64 -9.10
N GLY A 141 -13.51 9.33 -8.37
CA GLY A 141 -13.35 9.57 -6.94
C GLY A 141 -13.84 8.38 -6.10
N GLY A 142 -13.06 7.97 -5.10
CA GLY A 142 -13.53 7.06 -4.06
C GLY A 142 -14.31 7.80 -2.97
N PHE A 143 -14.99 7.05 -2.08
CA PHE A 143 -15.81 7.64 -1.00
C PHE A 143 -15.02 8.46 0.07
N ARG A 144 -13.69 8.48 -0.05
CA ARG A 144 -12.77 9.27 0.80
C ARG A 144 -12.18 10.47 0.04
N GLY A 145 -12.62 10.74 -1.18
CA GLY A 145 -12.06 11.80 -2.03
C GLY A 145 -10.76 11.43 -2.74
N ARG A 146 -10.17 10.25 -2.51
CA ARG A 146 -9.01 9.83 -3.31
C ARG A 146 -9.41 9.57 -4.77
N ALA A 147 -8.57 10.01 -5.70
CA ALA A 147 -8.72 9.75 -7.13
C ALA A 147 -8.16 8.38 -7.52
N TYR A 148 -8.87 7.68 -8.41
CA TYR A 148 -8.51 6.36 -8.93
C TYR A 148 -8.63 6.33 -10.44
N CYS A 149 -7.60 5.85 -11.15
CA CYS A 149 -7.73 5.55 -12.57
C CYS A 149 -8.81 4.48 -12.78
N ALA A 150 -9.73 4.72 -13.72
CA ALA A 150 -10.83 3.79 -14.00
C ALA A 150 -10.38 2.57 -14.81
N ASN A 151 -9.35 2.74 -15.66
CA ASN A 151 -8.74 1.64 -16.40
C ASN A 151 -7.70 0.91 -15.53
N HIS A 152 -7.77 -0.42 -15.47
CA HIS A 152 -6.82 -1.26 -14.72
C HIS A 152 -5.64 -1.76 -15.57
N LEU A 153 -5.76 -1.77 -16.90
CA LEU A 153 -4.77 -2.36 -17.81
C LEU A 153 -3.54 -1.47 -18.01
N LEU A 154 -3.73 -0.21 -18.40
CA LEU A 154 -2.65 0.77 -18.48
C LEU A 154 -3.12 2.06 -17.84
N ASN A 155 -2.45 2.47 -16.77
CA ASN A 155 -2.80 3.67 -16.03
C ASN A 155 -1.62 4.17 -15.18
N SER A 156 -1.67 5.44 -14.80
CA SER A 156 -0.60 6.12 -14.07
C SER A 156 -0.49 5.75 -12.59
N GLN A 157 -1.48 5.03 -12.05
CA GLN A 157 -1.49 4.52 -10.67
C GLN A 157 -1.15 3.02 -10.60
N GLY A 158 -0.76 2.44 -11.72
CA GLY A 158 -0.44 1.03 -11.84
C GLY A 158 0.89 0.66 -11.20
N MET A 159 1.31 -0.58 -11.48
CA MET A 159 2.62 -1.07 -11.09
C MET A 159 3.73 -0.27 -11.77
N SER A 160 4.93 -0.32 -11.20
CA SER A 160 6.14 0.35 -11.70
C SER A 160 6.31 0.27 -13.23
N TYR A 161 6.15 -0.92 -13.84
CA TYR A 161 6.21 -1.11 -15.29
C TYR A 161 5.12 -0.35 -16.06
N GLN A 162 3.88 -0.31 -15.56
CA GLN A 162 2.78 0.44 -16.19
C GLN A 162 3.06 1.95 -16.17
N ARG A 163 3.69 2.45 -15.09
CA ARG A 163 4.07 3.86 -14.98
C ARG A 163 5.23 4.20 -15.91
N ALA A 164 6.23 3.32 -16.01
CA ALA A 164 7.38 3.52 -16.92
C ALA A 164 6.96 3.57 -18.40
N LEU A 165 5.86 2.89 -18.77
CA LEU A 165 5.26 2.97 -20.10
C LEU A 165 4.62 4.34 -20.42
N LEU A 166 4.47 5.24 -19.46
CA LEU A 166 3.81 6.52 -19.63
C LEU A 166 4.81 7.68 -19.60
N LEU A 167 4.63 8.60 -20.55
CA LEU A 167 5.25 9.93 -20.56
C LEU A 167 4.14 10.98 -20.57
N PHE A 168 4.40 12.18 -20.07
CA PHE A 168 3.56 13.33 -20.39
C PHE A 168 3.64 13.61 -21.91
N ALA A 169 2.48 13.78 -22.55
CA ALA A 169 2.45 14.12 -23.97
C ALA A 169 2.86 15.58 -24.21
N ASN A 170 2.46 16.48 -23.30
CA ASN A 170 2.88 17.88 -23.32
C ASN A 170 4.28 17.98 -22.70
N GLU A 171 5.33 17.69 -23.47
CA GLU A 171 6.69 17.76 -22.94
C GLU A 171 7.06 19.17 -22.47
N VAL A 172 7.96 19.25 -21.48
CA VAL A 172 8.49 20.52 -20.97
C VAL A 172 9.91 20.74 -21.45
N PRO A 173 10.35 21.99 -21.69
CA PRO A 173 11.75 22.28 -21.97
C PRO A 173 12.64 21.82 -20.82
N VAL A 174 13.81 21.27 -21.16
CA VAL A 174 14.89 20.98 -20.23
C VAL A 174 15.41 22.30 -19.64
N ASP A 175 15.56 22.35 -18.32
CA ASP A 175 16.10 23.49 -17.59
C ASP A 175 17.36 23.08 -16.78
N ASP A 176 17.95 24.06 -16.09
CA ASP A 176 19.17 23.85 -15.29
C ASP A 176 18.96 22.88 -14.12
N LEU A 177 17.71 22.54 -13.77
CA LEU A 177 17.36 21.61 -12.70
C LEU A 177 17.10 20.18 -13.22
N THR A 178 16.86 20.01 -14.52
CA THR A 178 16.49 18.72 -15.11
C THR A 178 17.51 17.64 -14.80
N GLN A 179 18.80 17.94 -15.01
CA GLN A 179 19.88 16.99 -14.73
C GLN A 179 19.89 16.59 -13.25
N THR A 180 19.87 17.56 -12.34
CA THR A 180 19.87 17.31 -10.89
C THR A 180 18.66 16.48 -10.43
N HIS A 181 17.47 16.73 -10.99
CA HIS A 181 16.30 15.92 -10.67
C HIS A 181 16.40 14.48 -11.16
N LEU A 182 17.00 14.25 -12.34
CA LEU A 182 17.29 12.90 -12.85
C LEU A 182 18.33 12.18 -11.98
N GLU A 183 19.41 12.87 -11.58
CA GLU A 183 20.43 12.31 -10.67
C GLU A 183 19.82 11.79 -9.36
N TRP A 184 18.94 12.59 -8.77
CA TRP A 184 18.23 12.26 -7.53
C TRP A 184 17.28 11.07 -7.70
N ALA A 185 16.54 11.04 -8.80
CA ALA A 185 15.58 10.00 -9.11
C ALA A 185 16.27 8.66 -9.39
N ILE A 186 17.27 8.65 -10.27
CA ILE A 186 18.05 7.46 -10.62
C ILE A 186 18.71 6.86 -9.37
N SER A 187 19.35 7.68 -8.55
CA SER A 187 19.95 7.20 -7.28
C SER A 187 18.89 6.70 -6.30
N GLY A 188 17.74 7.38 -6.20
CA GLY A 188 16.64 6.97 -5.34
C GLY A 188 16.08 5.60 -5.73
N PHE A 189 15.80 5.40 -7.02
CA PHE A 189 15.31 4.13 -7.56
C PHE A 189 16.34 3.01 -7.44
N ALA A 190 17.65 3.33 -7.41
CA ALA A 190 18.72 2.40 -7.07
C ALA A 190 18.82 2.02 -5.57
N GLY A 191 17.82 2.37 -4.75
CA GLY A 191 17.75 1.99 -3.33
C GLY A 191 18.48 2.95 -2.39
N GLN A 192 18.90 4.12 -2.87
CA GLN A 192 19.67 5.10 -2.09
C GLN A 192 18.79 6.25 -1.57
N ASP A 193 17.49 5.98 -1.39
CA ASP A 193 16.47 6.93 -0.97
C ASP A 193 16.70 7.51 0.45
N LYS A 194 17.60 6.91 1.24
CA LYS A 194 17.99 7.39 2.59
C LYS A 194 19.24 8.24 2.63
N LYS A 195 19.87 8.52 1.48
CA LYS A 195 20.98 9.48 1.37
C LYS A 195 20.47 10.90 1.14
N SER A 196 21.29 11.90 1.48
CA SER A 196 21.00 13.31 1.16
C SER A 196 20.96 13.55 -0.34
N TRP A 197 20.36 14.65 -0.77
CA TRP A 197 20.32 15.06 -2.19
C TRP A 197 21.72 15.14 -2.81
N GLU A 198 22.69 15.71 -2.10
CA GLU A 198 24.09 15.83 -2.55
C GLU A 198 24.76 14.47 -2.69
N ALA A 199 24.55 13.59 -1.71
CA ALA A 199 25.11 12.24 -1.75
C ALA A 199 24.48 11.38 -2.86
N ARG A 200 23.21 11.61 -3.21
CA ARG A 200 22.57 11.01 -4.39
C ARG A 200 23.24 11.50 -5.68
N SER A 201 23.37 12.82 -5.87
CA SER A 201 24.05 13.39 -7.04
C SER A 201 25.49 12.89 -7.20
N GLN A 202 26.27 12.85 -6.13
CA GLN A 202 27.65 12.35 -6.16
C GLN A 202 27.73 10.88 -6.60
N LEU A 203 26.83 10.04 -6.07
CA LEU A 203 26.78 8.63 -6.45
C LEU A 203 26.41 8.46 -7.92
N PHE A 204 25.42 9.21 -8.40
CA PHE A 204 25.07 9.18 -9.81
C PHE A 204 26.26 9.58 -10.69
N ILE A 205 26.95 10.68 -10.39
CA ILE A 205 28.09 11.15 -11.17
C ILE A 205 29.19 10.08 -11.24
N GLN A 206 29.45 9.37 -10.14
CA GLN A 206 30.44 8.29 -10.09
C GLN A 206 30.11 7.12 -11.02
N HIS A 207 28.82 6.82 -11.20
CA HIS A 207 28.35 5.67 -11.99
C HIS A 207 27.73 6.04 -13.34
N LYS A 208 27.62 7.33 -13.70
CA LYS A 208 26.88 7.79 -14.89
C LYS A 208 27.33 7.08 -16.16
N LEU A 209 28.64 7.00 -16.41
CA LEU A 209 29.18 6.36 -17.59
C LEU A 209 28.93 4.85 -17.60
N GLU A 210 29.03 4.17 -16.45
CA GLU A 210 28.69 2.75 -16.32
C GLU A 210 27.20 2.49 -16.60
N ILE A 211 26.32 3.36 -16.09
CA ILE A 211 24.87 3.29 -16.35
C ILE A 211 24.58 3.50 -17.84
N MET A 212 25.17 4.51 -18.47
CA MET A 212 24.98 4.76 -19.90
C MET A 212 25.52 3.62 -20.78
N ASP A 213 26.68 3.08 -20.39
CA ASP A 213 27.34 1.97 -21.09
C ASP A 213 26.56 0.67 -20.99
N SER A 214 25.90 0.43 -19.84
CA SER A 214 25.07 -0.76 -19.66
C SER A 214 23.71 -0.69 -20.38
N ILE A 215 23.32 0.49 -20.88
CA ILE A 215 22.08 0.72 -21.66
C ILE A 215 22.41 0.90 -23.17
N LYS A 216 23.55 0.38 -23.64
CA LYS A 216 24.20 0.84 -24.89
C LYS A 216 23.34 0.83 -26.15
N ASP A 217 22.49 -0.18 -26.37
CA ASP A 217 21.47 -0.12 -27.41
C ASP A 217 20.13 -0.65 -26.89
N THR A 218 19.02 0.05 -27.08
CA THR A 218 17.69 -0.55 -26.85
C THR A 218 17.39 -1.64 -27.88
N ASP A 219 18.15 -1.70 -28.97
CA ASP A 219 18.27 -2.86 -29.89
C ASP A 219 19.05 -4.04 -29.27
N SER A 220 19.87 -3.80 -28.23
CA SER A 220 20.75 -4.78 -27.58
C SER A 220 20.50 -4.94 -26.07
N ILE A 221 19.33 -4.56 -25.55
CA ILE A 221 18.82 -5.14 -24.30
C ILE A 221 18.44 -6.59 -24.62
N THR A 222 19.44 -7.38 -25.05
CA THR A 222 19.40 -8.84 -25.21
C THR A 222 19.56 -9.51 -23.86
N ASP A 223 20.02 -8.77 -22.84
CA ASP A 223 20.14 -9.24 -21.46
C ASP A 223 19.80 -8.12 -20.44
N PRO A 224 18.54 -7.65 -20.39
CA PRO A 224 18.07 -6.76 -19.31
C PRO A 224 18.29 -7.34 -17.93
N GLU A 225 18.40 -8.67 -17.81
CA GLU A 225 18.62 -9.36 -16.55
C GLU A 225 20.01 -9.03 -15.95
N SER A 226 21.07 -9.00 -16.77
CA SER A 226 22.41 -8.59 -16.34
C SER A 226 22.46 -7.15 -15.81
N PHE A 227 21.73 -6.23 -16.46
CA PHE A 227 21.61 -4.84 -15.98
C PHE A 227 21.02 -4.78 -14.57
N TRP A 228 19.90 -5.48 -14.32
CA TRP A 228 19.27 -5.50 -13.00
C TRP A 228 20.11 -6.20 -11.93
N ARG A 229 20.78 -7.30 -12.29
CA ARG A 229 21.69 -8.03 -11.38
C ARG A 229 22.90 -7.19 -10.96
N THR A 230 23.29 -6.21 -11.75
CA THR A 230 24.38 -5.27 -11.43
C THR A 230 24.01 -4.35 -10.26
N TYR A 231 22.71 -4.11 -10.03
CA TYR A 231 22.21 -3.24 -8.97
C TYR A 231 21.26 -3.99 -8.02
N PRO A 232 21.76 -4.94 -7.22
CA PRO A 232 20.92 -5.82 -6.39
C PRO A 232 20.14 -5.09 -5.28
N GLU A 233 20.48 -3.84 -4.99
CA GLU A 233 19.81 -3.00 -3.99
C GLU A 233 18.66 -2.15 -4.55
N MET A 234 18.39 -2.23 -5.86
CA MET A 234 17.39 -1.41 -6.55
C MET A 234 15.98 -1.59 -5.96
N ASP A 235 15.25 -0.48 -5.80
CA ASP A 235 13.90 -0.46 -5.22
C ASP A 235 12.80 -0.41 -6.30
N ASP A 236 13.05 0.28 -7.43
CA ASP A 236 12.12 0.38 -8.57
C ASP A 236 12.87 0.30 -9.91
N GLU A 237 12.99 -0.92 -10.45
CA GLU A 237 13.71 -1.24 -11.69
C GLU A 237 13.19 -0.46 -12.91
N TRP A 238 11.88 -0.42 -13.15
CA TRP A 238 11.36 0.21 -14.35
C TRP A 238 11.43 1.74 -14.30
N ALA A 239 11.23 2.33 -13.12
CA ALA A 239 11.42 3.77 -12.95
C ALA A 239 12.89 4.16 -13.14
N PHE A 240 13.82 3.33 -12.64
CA PHE A 240 15.25 3.48 -12.91
C PHE A 240 15.54 3.43 -14.41
N LEU A 241 15.05 2.40 -15.13
CA LEU A 241 15.28 2.28 -16.58
C LEU A 241 14.81 3.51 -17.33
N ALA A 242 13.58 3.95 -17.04
CA ALA A 242 12.95 5.05 -17.76
C ALA A 242 13.71 6.36 -17.55
N CYS A 243 14.17 6.63 -16.32
CA CYS A 243 14.99 7.83 -16.04
C CYS A 243 16.39 7.73 -16.63
N ALA A 244 17.03 6.55 -16.61
CA ALA A 244 18.37 6.37 -17.16
C ALA A 244 18.39 6.44 -18.70
N LEU A 245 17.38 5.90 -19.37
CA LEU A 245 17.16 6.08 -20.81
C LEU A 245 16.96 7.55 -21.16
N GLU A 246 16.18 8.27 -20.35
CA GLU A 246 15.95 9.69 -20.56
C GLU A 246 17.23 10.52 -20.36
N ASP A 247 18.01 10.27 -19.29
CA ASP A 247 19.30 10.93 -19.07
C ASP A 247 20.26 10.70 -20.25
N LYS A 248 20.35 9.46 -20.75
CA LYS A 248 21.14 9.12 -21.93
C LYS A 248 20.66 9.88 -23.17
N ARG A 249 19.35 9.92 -23.41
CA ARG A 249 18.76 10.65 -24.56
C ARG A 249 19.11 12.14 -24.51
N LEU A 250 18.97 12.76 -23.34
CA LEU A 250 19.29 14.17 -23.14
C LEU A 250 20.79 14.45 -23.28
N PHE A 251 21.65 13.54 -22.81
CA PHE A 251 23.10 13.66 -22.92
C PHE A 251 23.61 13.54 -24.37
N LEU A 252 23.02 12.66 -25.17
CA LEU A 252 23.45 12.40 -26.55
C LEU A 252 22.78 13.31 -27.59
N SER A 253 21.65 13.94 -27.27
CA SER A 253 20.89 14.71 -28.24
C SER A 253 21.55 16.05 -28.57
N SER A 254 21.71 16.31 -29.86
CA SER A 254 22.09 17.61 -30.41
C SER A 254 20.90 18.54 -30.68
N ASP A 255 19.67 18.07 -30.50
CA ASP A 255 18.46 18.83 -30.82
C ASP A 255 18.27 19.99 -29.83
N ARG A 256 17.72 21.11 -30.31
CA ARG A 256 17.42 22.30 -29.50
C ARG A 256 16.12 22.96 -29.95
N PRO A 257 15.24 23.41 -29.02
CA PRO A 257 15.32 23.19 -27.57
C PRO A 257 15.05 21.72 -27.22
N LEU A 258 15.77 21.19 -26.23
CA LEU A 258 15.50 19.85 -25.70
C LEU A 258 14.24 19.89 -24.83
N THR A 259 13.38 18.90 -25.01
CA THR A 259 12.16 18.70 -24.20
C THR A 259 12.17 17.32 -23.58
N THR A 260 11.41 17.15 -22.50
CA THR A 260 11.25 15.88 -21.79
C THR A 260 9.80 15.65 -21.36
N GLY A 261 9.33 14.42 -21.57
CA GLY A 261 8.04 13.93 -21.08
C GLY A 261 8.15 12.98 -19.89
N ILE A 262 9.36 12.72 -19.36
CA ILE A 262 9.55 11.74 -18.29
C ILE A 262 8.76 12.12 -17.03
N ILE A 263 8.16 11.12 -16.39
CA ILE A 263 7.40 11.28 -15.16
C ILE A 263 8.24 10.76 -14.00
N ILE A 264 8.64 11.66 -13.10
CA ILE A 264 9.33 11.30 -11.87
C ILE A 264 8.33 11.41 -10.73
N HIS A 265 8.09 10.29 -10.06
CA HIS A 265 7.27 10.21 -8.86
C HIS A 265 8.11 10.55 -7.62
N ILE A 266 7.66 11.54 -6.86
CA ILE A 266 8.17 11.88 -5.53
C ILE A 266 7.11 11.52 -4.49
N ASP A 267 7.50 10.77 -3.47
CA ASP A 267 6.57 10.17 -2.52
C ASP A 267 6.57 10.93 -1.20
N ALA A 268 5.39 11.13 -0.61
CA ALA A 268 5.29 11.57 0.77
C ALA A 268 5.91 10.51 1.69
N THR A 269 6.86 10.89 2.55
CA THR A 269 7.62 9.94 3.40
C THR A 269 6.70 8.97 4.17
N CYS A 270 5.61 9.50 4.74
CA CYS A 270 4.59 8.72 5.45
C CYS A 270 3.34 9.59 5.59
N SER A 271 2.57 9.77 4.50
CA SER A 271 1.44 10.73 4.45
C SER A 271 0.53 10.70 5.69
N GLY A 272 0.10 9.51 6.13
CA GLY A 272 -0.72 9.40 7.34
C GLY A 272 -0.02 9.86 8.62
N GLY A 273 1.27 9.55 8.78
CA GLY A 273 2.07 10.01 9.92
C GLY A 273 2.34 11.52 9.86
N GLN A 274 2.56 12.08 8.67
CA GLN A 274 2.72 13.52 8.45
C GLN A 274 1.44 14.26 8.84
N LEU A 275 0.29 13.82 8.35
CA LEU A 275 -1.00 14.43 8.69
C LEU A 275 -1.27 14.37 10.19
N ILE A 276 -1.03 13.21 10.83
CA ILE A 276 -1.20 13.10 12.27
C ILE A 276 -0.21 14.01 13.01
N ALA A 277 1.04 14.15 12.57
CA ALA A 277 2.00 15.06 13.20
C ALA A 277 1.50 16.50 13.23
N GLY A 278 0.93 17.00 12.12
CA GLY A 278 0.36 18.35 12.04
C GLY A 278 -0.90 18.50 12.88
N LEU A 279 -1.83 17.54 12.80
CA LEU A 279 -3.09 17.55 13.56
C LEU A 279 -2.88 17.44 15.08
N THR A 280 -1.76 16.85 15.52
CA THR A 280 -1.45 16.61 16.93
C THR A 280 -0.31 17.46 17.46
N GLY A 281 0.35 18.29 16.64
CA GLY A 281 1.54 19.06 17.05
C GLY A 281 2.76 18.22 17.50
N SER A 282 2.84 16.95 17.09
CA SER A 282 3.90 16.03 17.53
C SER A 282 5.22 16.28 16.79
N GLY A 283 6.19 16.93 17.47
CA GLY A 283 7.52 17.18 16.92
C GLY A 283 8.34 15.92 16.63
N GLU A 284 8.21 14.87 17.45
CA GLU A 284 8.89 13.58 17.22
C GLU A 284 8.37 12.88 15.97
N THR A 285 7.04 12.83 15.80
CA THR A 285 6.41 12.26 14.60
C THR A 285 6.72 13.13 13.38
N ALA A 286 6.68 14.45 13.50
CA ALA A 286 7.02 15.39 12.44
C ALA A 286 8.45 15.17 11.93
N ARG A 287 9.44 15.07 12.83
CA ARG A 287 10.83 14.80 12.47
C ARG A 287 10.98 13.44 11.78
N ALA A 288 10.41 12.37 12.36
CA ALA A 288 10.52 11.02 11.81
C ALA A 288 9.83 10.84 10.45
N THR A 289 8.88 11.72 10.11
CA THR A 289 8.18 11.75 8.83
C THR A 289 8.66 12.86 7.89
N ASN A 290 9.82 13.46 8.19
CA ASN A 290 10.43 14.54 7.41
C ASN A 290 9.53 15.78 7.25
N CYS A 291 8.61 16.03 8.17
CA CYS A 291 7.85 17.29 8.21
C CYS A 291 8.69 18.46 8.74
N THR A 292 9.90 18.24 9.26
CA THR A 292 10.82 19.30 9.66
C THR A 292 12.10 19.22 8.82
N PRO A 293 12.74 20.35 8.49
CA PRO A 293 14.03 20.34 7.80
C PRO A 293 15.07 19.46 8.49
N GLY A 294 15.84 18.74 7.69
CA GLY A 294 16.91 17.86 8.15
C GLY A 294 17.96 17.67 7.07
N PRO A 295 19.19 17.27 7.43
CA PRO A 295 20.29 17.10 6.47
C PRO A 295 20.14 15.84 5.60
N TYR A 296 19.35 14.86 6.04
CA TYR A 296 19.07 13.62 5.32
C TYR A 296 17.65 13.13 5.61
N PRO A 297 17.08 12.25 4.76
CA PRO A 297 15.78 11.65 5.01
C PRO A 297 15.78 10.79 6.28
N PHE A 298 14.91 11.10 7.24
CA PHE A 298 14.66 10.26 8.40
C PHE A 298 13.90 8.98 8.00
N ASP A 299 14.17 7.89 8.70
CA ASP A 299 13.51 6.59 8.51
C ASP A 299 12.66 6.25 9.74
N ILE A 300 11.35 6.51 9.67
CA ILE A 300 10.41 6.25 10.77
C ILE A 300 10.48 4.80 11.29
N TYR A 301 10.77 3.82 10.42
CA TYR A 301 10.88 2.42 10.83
C TYR A 301 12.14 2.15 11.65
N LYS A 302 13.21 2.93 11.42
CA LYS A 302 14.44 2.89 12.22
C LYS A 302 14.16 3.39 13.64
N SER A 303 13.41 4.48 13.79
CA SER A 303 13.01 4.99 15.12
C SER A 303 12.20 3.97 15.92
N VAL A 304 11.27 3.25 15.28
CA VAL A 304 10.56 2.15 15.95
C VAL A 304 11.52 1.03 16.36
N LYS A 305 12.45 0.63 15.49
CA LYS A 305 13.46 -0.39 15.80
C LYS A 305 14.34 0.03 16.98
N GLU A 306 14.76 1.29 17.04
CA GLU A 306 15.58 1.84 18.14
C GLU A 306 14.80 1.80 19.46
N LYS A 307 13.52 2.17 19.48
CA LYS A 307 12.68 2.01 20.69
C LYS A 307 12.46 0.55 21.08
N MET A 308 12.31 -0.36 20.12
CA MET A 308 12.29 -1.79 20.41
C MET A 308 13.62 -2.26 21.04
N GLN A 309 14.77 -1.76 20.57
CA GLN A 309 16.08 -2.06 21.15
C GLN A 309 16.19 -1.56 22.59
N GLU A 310 15.73 -0.34 22.86
CA GLU A 310 15.70 0.24 24.21
C GLU A 310 14.90 -0.62 25.19
N LEU A 311 13.72 -1.09 24.77
CA LEU A 311 12.88 -1.99 25.57
C LEU A 311 13.55 -3.35 25.85
N ASN A 312 14.52 -3.75 25.03
CA ASN A 312 15.22 -5.04 25.14
C ASN A 312 16.59 -4.95 25.84
N LYS A 313 17.01 -3.78 26.36
CA LYS A 313 18.39 -3.55 26.87
C LYS A 313 18.83 -4.46 28.04
N ALA A 314 17.90 -5.15 28.71
CA ALA A 314 18.24 -6.07 29.80
C ALA A 314 18.38 -7.55 29.35
N ASP A 315 18.18 -7.89 28.07
CA ASP A 315 18.07 -9.28 27.57
C ASP A 315 16.99 -10.16 28.26
N ASP A 316 16.27 -9.58 29.23
CA ASP A 316 15.17 -10.15 30.00
C ASP A 316 13.78 -9.77 29.46
N TYR A 317 13.71 -9.02 28.35
CA TYR A 317 12.43 -8.60 27.79
C TYR A 317 11.70 -9.78 27.15
N VAL A 318 10.78 -10.36 27.92
CA VAL A 318 9.93 -11.46 27.49
C VAL A 318 8.84 -10.93 26.56
N VAL A 319 8.87 -11.35 25.29
CA VAL A 319 7.85 -11.00 24.30
C VAL A 319 6.72 -12.04 24.29
N PRO A 320 5.56 -11.78 24.93
CA PRO A 320 4.45 -12.73 24.93
C PRO A 320 3.81 -12.83 23.55
N LEU A 321 3.45 -14.04 23.14
CA LEU A 321 2.65 -14.24 21.94
C LEU A 321 1.22 -13.77 22.20
N ARG A 322 0.64 -13.05 21.24
CA ARG A 322 -0.76 -12.63 21.29
C ARG A 322 -1.57 -13.21 20.14
N ASP A 323 -2.84 -13.51 20.39
CA ASP A 323 -3.76 -13.92 19.33
C ASP A 323 -4.20 -12.73 18.45
N ILE A 324 -5.11 -12.98 17.50
CA ILE A 324 -5.61 -11.94 16.59
C ILE A 324 -6.44 -10.85 17.30
N LYS A 325 -6.88 -11.09 18.54
CA LYS A 325 -7.61 -10.15 19.39
C LYS A 325 -6.69 -9.40 20.34
N GLY A 326 -5.40 -9.76 20.41
CA GLY A 326 -4.43 -9.17 21.33
C GLY A 326 -4.35 -9.90 22.68
N GLU A 327 -5.01 -11.05 22.84
CA GLU A 327 -4.98 -11.81 24.09
C GLU A 327 -3.70 -12.64 24.21
N VAL A 328 -3.12 -12.68 25.41
CA VAL A 328 -1.88 -13.44 25.68
C VAL A 328 -2.13 -14.93 25.52
N LEU A 329 -1.32 -15.59 24.70
CA LEU A 329 -1.38 -17.03 24.51
C LEU A 329 -0.67 -17.76 25.65
N ARG A 330 -1.36 -18.76 26.22
CA ARG A 330 -0.84 -19.64 27.27
C ARG A 330 -0.73 -21.07 26.77
N ASP A 331 0.17 -21.84 27.34
CA ASP A 331 0.26 -23.28 27.10
C ASP A 331 -0.80 -24.05 27.92
N LYS A 332 -0.79 -25.39 27.81
CA LYS A 332 -1.74 -26.26 28.53
C LYS A 332 -1.60 -26.18 30.05
N ASN A 333 -0.45 -25.73 30.54
CA ASN A 333 -0.13 -25.63 31.96
C ASN A 333 -0.41 -24.21 32.49
N GLY A 334 -0.89 -23.30 31.65
CA GLY A 334 -1.20 -21.91 32.01
C GLY A 334 -0.03 -20.94 31.89
N SER A 335 1.17 -21.41 31.53
CA SER A 335 2.36 -20.57 31.35
C SER A 335 2.24 -19.71 30.09
N ILE A 336 2.76 -18.49 30.14
CA ILE A 336 2.74 -17.57 29.00
C ILE A 336 3.67 -18.11 27.91
N ARG A 337 3.16 -18.18 26.67
CA ARG A 337 3.97 -18.53 25.50
C ARG A 337 4.73 -17.30 25.05
N CYS A 338 6.04 -17.43 24.92
CA CYS A 338 6.93 -16.32 24.58
C CYS A 338 7.72 -16.57 23.30
N MET A 339 8.12 -15.49 22.65
CA MET A 339 8.99 -15.55 21.49
C MET A 339 10.41 -15.96 21.92
N ALA A 340 11.07 -16.81 21.13
CA ALA A 340 12.43 -17.25 21.46
C ALA A 340 13.44 -16.09 21.39
N ASN A 341 14.30 -15.94 22.41
CA ASN A 341 15.28 -14.84 22.51
C ASN A 341 16.17 -14.68 21.27
N LYS A 342 16.57 -15.79 20.64
CA LYS A 342 17.34 -15.77 19.37
C LYS A 342 16.65 -15.00 18.24
N ARG A 343 15.30 -14.99 18.23
CA ARG A 343 14.51 -14.26 17.23
C ARG A 343 14.39 -12.79 17.57
N VAL A 344 14.29 -12.45 18.86
CA VAL A 344 14.32 -11.07 19.33
C VAL A 344 15.66 -10.43 18.96
N ARG A 345 16.79 -11.12 19.23
CA ARG A 345 18.13 -10.68 18.83
C ARG A 345 18.29 -10.48 17.31
N TYR A 346 17.64 -11.30 16.48
CA TYR A 346 17.69 -11.13 15.02
C TYR A 346 17.13 -9.78 14.54
N LEU A 347 16.13 -9.23 15.23
CA LEU A 347 15.56 -7.91 14.89
C LEU A 347 16.61 -6.79 14.98
N PHE A 348 17.64 -7.00 15.79
CA PHE A 348 18.66 -6.01 16.10
C PHE A 348 19.98 -6.29 15.39
N THR A 349 19.95 -7.14 14.36
CA THR A 349 21.10 -7.40 13.50
C THR A 349 21.63 -6.12 12.84
N THR A 350 22.95 -6.07 12.70
CA THR A 350 23.74 -5.04 12.01
C THR A 350 24.16 -5.46 10.60
N ASP A 351 23.91 -6.72 10.22
CA ASP A 351 24.12 -7.23 8.87
C ASP A 351 23.19 -6.50 7.89
N PRO A 352 23.71 -5.85 6.83
CA PRO A 352 22.90 -5.01 5.94
C PRO A 352 21.71 -5.74 5.29
N ALA A 353 21.93 -6.95 4.75
CA ALA A 353 20.90 -7.74 4.11
C ALA A 353 19.80 -8.15 5.09
N LYS A 354 20.18 -8.57 6.31
CA LYS A 354 19.21 -8.90 7.37
C LYS A 354 18.50 -7.66 7.89
N ALA A 355 19.18 -6.52 8.01
CA ALA A 355 18.60 -5.26 8.45
C ALA A 355 17.53 -4.76 7.48
N GLN A 356 17.75 -4.89 6.17
CA GLN A 356 16.75 -4.57 5.16
C GLN A 356 15.50 -5.48 5.27
N ALA A 357 15.68 -6.78 5.51
CA ALA A 357 14.57 -7.71 5.72
C ALA A 357 13.75 -7.36 6.99
N VAL A 358 14.44 -7.00 8.09
CA VAL A 358 13.78 -6.50 9.30
C VAL A 358 12.98 -5.24 8.99
N ARG A 359 13.58 -4.26 8.31
CA ARG A 359 12.92 -3.01 7.93
C ARG A 359 11.66 -3.26 7.09
N LYS A 360 11.72 -4.13 6.08
CA LYS A 360 10.56 -4.53 5.25
C LYS A 360 9.44 -5.15 6.10
N GLY A 361 9.79 -5.97 7.07
CA GLY A 361 8.84 -6.56 8.02
C GLY A 361 8.19 -5.55 8.97
N LEU A 362 8.98 -4.60 9.52
CA LEU A 362 8.47 -3.50 10.34
C LEU A 362 7.50 -2.61 9.56
N LYS A 363 7.83 -2.27 8.30
CA LYS A 363 6.93 -1.54 7.38
C LYS A 363 5.58 -2.27 7.23
N GLY A 364 5.60 -3.60 7.09
CA GLY A 364 4.39 -4.44 7.00
C GLY A 364 3.51 -4.44 8.24
N GLY A 365 4.07 -4.24 9.44
CA GLY A 365 3.32 -4.08 10.68
C GLY A 365 2.88 -2.62 10.94
N PHE A 366 3.71 -1.65 10.56
CA PHE A 366 3.49 -0.22 10.79
C PHE A 366 2.27 0.31 10.05
N LEU A 367 2.21 0.13 8.73
CA LEU A 367 1.18 0.75 7.90
C LEU A 367 -0.24 0.36 8.32
N PRO A 368 -0.58 -0.94 8.55
CA PRO A 368 -1.89 -1.30 9.05
C PRO A 368 -2.24 -0.60 10.36
N ARG A 369 -1.27 -0.48 11.29
CA ARG A 369 -1.51 0.08 12.62
C ARG A 369 -1.71 1.60 12.59
N LEU A 370 -0.92 2.31 11.78
CA LEU A 370 -1.09 3.74 11.50
C LEU A 370 -2.54 4.04 11.06
N TYR A 371 -3.10 3.15 10.23
CA TYR A 371 -4.47 3.25 9.72
C TYR A 371 -5.50 2.57 10.63
N GLY A 372 -5.23 2.47 11.93
CA GLY A 372 -6.21 2.01 12.92
C GLY A 372 -6.56 0.52 12.87
N ALA A 373 -5.82 -0.30 12.12
CA ALA A 373 -6.06 -1.73 12.09
C ALA A 373 -5.80 -2.40 13.45
N GLY A 374 -6.51 -3.50 13.71
CA GLY A 374 -6.29 -4.36 14.86
C GLY A 374 -5.13 -5.36 14.67
N PHE A 375 -4.71 -5.96 15.77
CA PHE A 375 -3.58 -6.92 15.86
C PHE A 375 -3.55 -7.97 14.74
N GLY A 376 -4.69 -8.55 14.37
CA GLY A 376 -4.75 -9.56 13.31
C GLY A 376 -4.16 -9.09 11.98
N LYS A 377 -4.41 -7.85 11.54
CA LYS A 377 -3.84 -7.31 10.29
C LYS A 377 -2.36 -7.02 10.42
N THR A 378 -1.90 -6.55 11.58
CA THR A 378 -0.48 -6.37 11.88
C THR A 378 0.28 -7.69 11.82
N ILE A 379 -0.26 -8.75 12.41
CA ILE A 379 0.32 -10.11 12.38
C ILE A 379 0.44 -10.61 10.93
N VAL A 380 -0.62 -10.46 10.13
CA VAL A 380 -0.61 -10.86 8.71
C VAL A 380 0.41 -10.06 7.92
N GLY A 381 0.43 -8.73 8.08
CA GLY A 381 1.36 -7.84 7.37
C GLY A 381 2.82 -8.16 7.68
N ILE A 382 3.17 -8.36 8.95
CA ILE A 382 4.51 -8.81 9.37
C ILE A 382 4.83 -10.16 8.72
N ARG A 383 3.91 -11.14 8.83
CA ARG A 383 4.15 -12.49 8.32
C ARG A 383 4.35 -12.55 6.80
N GLU A 384 3.69 -11.69 6.05
CA GLU A 384 3.77 -11.64 4.59
C GLU A 384 5.02 -10.90 4.09
N LYS A 385 5.45 -9.86 4.80
CA LYS A 385 6.58 -9.01 4.40
C LYS A 385 7.92 -9.44 4.99
N PHE A 386 7.92 -10.15 6.13
CA PHE A 386 9.14 -10.60 6.80
C PHE A 386 9.60 -11.96 6.25
N LYS A 387 10.81 -12.02 5.69
CA LYS A 387 11.45 -13.24 5.17
C LYS A 387 12.76 -13.52 5.90
N PHE A 388 12.97 -14.74 6.39
CA PHE A 388 14.26 -15.20 6.94
C PHE A 388 15.07 -15.88 5.85
N ILE A 389 15.76 -15.09 5.01
CA ILE A 389 16.43 -15.63 3.83
C ILE A 389 17.69 -16.44 4.22
N HIS A 390 18.37 -16.10 5.33
CA HIS A 390 19.75 -16.57 5.57
C HIS A 390 19.95 -17.55 6.74
N LEU A 391 18.90 -17.97 7.45
CA LEU A 391 19.05 -18.96 8.54
C LEU A 391 18.86 -20.41 8.07
N THR A 392 18.36 -20.66 6.85
CA THR A 392 18.09 -22.03 6.37
C THR A 392 18.41 -22.27 4.89
N GLY A 393 18.96 -21.29 4.16
CA GLY A 393 19.18 -21.39 2.71
C GLY A 393 17.90 -21.53 1.87
N LYS A 394 16.73 -21.32 2.48
CA LYS A 394 15.41 -21.39 1.83
C LYS A 394 14.57 -20.21 2.30
N ASP A 395 13.78 -19.66 1.38
CA ASP A 395 12.86 -18.56 1.61
C ASP A 395 11.69 -19.00 2.51
N LYS A 396 11.92 -19.06 3.83
CA LYS A 396 10.90 -19.46 4.81
C LYS A 396 10.17 -18.22 5.31
N LYS A 397 8.87 -18.15 4.98
CA LYS A 397 7.93 -17.22 5.62
C LYS A 397 7.98 -17.41 7.13
N LEU A 398 7.82 -16.30 7.83
CA LEU A 398 7.67 -16.29 9.29
C LEU A 398 6.53 -17.24 9.70
N SER A 399 6.74 -18.04 10.75
CA SER A 399 5.68 -18.84 11.32
C SER A 399 4.60 -17.94 11.93
N LEU A 400 3.38 -18.45 12.09
CA LEU A 400 2.29 -17.68 12.70
C LEU A 400 2.64 -17.27 14.14
N ASP A 401 3.29 -18.15 14.89
CA ASP A 401 3.66 -17.89 16.29
C ASP A 401 4.77 -16.84 16.41
N GLU A 402 5.75 -16.83 15.48
CA GLU A 402 6.72 -15.74 15.40
C GLU A 402 6.03 -14.40 15.09
N ALA A 403 5.03 -14.39 14.22
CA ALA A 403 4.33 -13.14 13.87
C ALA A 403 3.49 -12.62 15.04
N ARG A 404 2.91 -13.55 15.82
CA ARG A 404 2.17 -13.29 17.06
C ARG A 404 3.05 -12.75 18.19
N GLY A 405 4.35 -13.05 18.19
CA GLY A 405 5.32 -12.43 19.09
C GLY A 405 5.81 -11.07 18.58
N LEU A 406 6.12 -10.96 17.28
CA LEU A 406 6.63 -9.71 16.71
C LEU A 406 5.63 -8.56 16.75
N ALA A 407 4.34 -8.83 16.46
CA ALA A 407 3.32 -7.79 16.42
C ALA A 407 3.20 -6.97 17.73
N PRO A 408 3.08 -7.58 18.94
CA PRO A 408 3.04 -6.80 20.18
C PRO A 408 4.34 -6.09 20.52
N PHE A 409 5.50 -6.66 20.19
CA PHE A 409 6.76 -5.99 20.45
C PHE A 409 6.94 -4.77 19.54
N PHE A 410 6.56 -4.91 18.28
CA PHE A 410 6.48 -3.81 17.33
C PHE A 410 5.54 -2.71 17.82
N GLU A 411 4.35 -3.07 18.29
CA GLU A 411 3.38 -2.11 18.81
C GLU A 411 3.88 -1.39 20.07
N ALA A 412 4.60 -2.09 20.95
CA ALA A 412 5.28 -1.46 22.08
C ALA A 412 6.30 -0.42 21.60
N GLY A 413 7.16 -0.77 20.65
CA GLY A 413 8.12 0.17 20.06
C GLY A 413 7.44 1.37 19.39
N LEU A 414 6.36 1.13 18.63
CA LEU A 414 5.57 2.17 17.98
C LEU A 414 4.95 3.14 18.99
N ASN A 415 4.33 2.62 20.06
CA ASN A 415 3.70 3.45 21.09
C ASN A 415 4.71 4.30 21.87
N HIS A 416 5.93 3.78 22.09
CA HIS A 416 7.00 4.54 22.74
C HIS A 416 7.62 5.58 21.80
N ALA A 417 7.77 5.26 20.51
CA ALA A 417 8.34 6.20 19.53
C ALA A 417 7.35 7.29 19.14
N PHE A 418 6.05 6.97 19.07
CA PHE A 418 5.05 7.84 18.46
C PHE A 418 3.71 7.78 19.20
N PRO A 419 3.66 8.22 20.48
CA PRO A 419 2.43 8.19 21.29
C PRO A 419 1.29 9.01 20.68
N ALA A 420 1.61 10.06 19.91
CA ALA A 420 0.63 10.88 19.20
C ALA A 420 -0.18 10.10 18.16
N LEU A 421 0.45 9.15 17.45
CA LEU A 421 -0.23 8.30 16.46
C LEU A 421 -1.33 7.47 17.13
N THR A 422 -0.99 6.80 18.23
CA THR A 422 -1.93 5.95 18.97
C THR A 422 -3.05 6.76 19.60
N SER A 423 -2.72 7.92 20.18
CA SER A 423 -3.70 8.82 20.80
C SER A 423 -4.67 9.41 19.79
N TYR A 424 -4.21 9.76 18.58
CA TYR A 424 -5.09 10.18 17.50
C TYR A 424 -6.06 9.08 17.06
N VAL A 425 -5.56 7.85 16.91
CA VAL A 425 -6.41 6.70 16.53
C VAL A 425 -7.49 6.43 17.59
N GLU A 426 -7.15 6.55 18.87
CA GLU A 426 -8.09 6.40 19.98
C GLU A 426 -9.11 7.54 20.02
N TRP A 427 -8.66 8.79 19.85
CA TRP A 427 -9.55 9.94 19.73
C TRP A 427 -10.57 9.74 18.61
N ALA A 428 -10.13 9.35 17.42
CA ALA A 428 -11.01 9.14 16.26
C ALA A 428 -12.05 8.02 16.51
N ARG A 429 -11.69 6.96 17.25
CA ARG A 429 -12.64 5.93 17.67
C ARG A 429 -13.67 6.47 18.65
N ASN A 430 -13.22 7.23 19.65
CA ASN A 430 -14.10 7.83 20.65
C ASN A 430 -15.09 8.81 20.02
N VAL A 431 -14.64 9.65 19.07
CA VAL A 431 -15.51 10.53 18.27
C VAL A 431 -16.62 9.72 17.58
N ALA A 432 -16.26 8.61 16.95
CA ALA A 432 -17.24 7.75 16.26
C ALA A 432 -18.25 7.13 17.21
N ASP A 433 -17.79 6.60 18.35
CA ASP A 433 -18.67 5.99 19.34
C ASP A 433 -19.58 7.05 20.00
N MET A 434 -19.10 8.26 20.29
CA MET A 434 -19.90 9.37 20.83
C MET A 434 -20.89 9.96 19.84
N ALA A 435 -20.51 10.05 18.56
CA ALA A 435 -21.42 10.51 17.51
C ALA A 435 -22.62 9.57 17.36
N LEU A 436 -22.39 8.26 17.50
CA LEU A 436 -23.32 7.24 17.00
C LEU A 436 -24.03 6.46 18.09
N ARG A 437 -23.50 6.42 19.31
CA ARG A 437 -23.96 5.49 20.34
C ARG A 437 -24.09 6.14 21.70
N VAL A 438 -25.03 5.62 22.48
CA VAL A 438 -25.14 5.89 23.92
C VAL A 438 -24.91 4.58 24.65
N GLN A 439 -24.03 4.61 25.66
CA GLN A 439 -23.81 3.45 26.51
C GLN A 439 -25.04 3.24 27.41
N VAL A 440 -25.54 2.00 27.43
CA VAL A 440 -26.65 1.58 28.29
C VAL A 440 -26.07 0.77 29.46
N GLN A 441 -26.75 0.78 30.61
CA GLN A 441 -26.39 -0.10 31.72
C GLN A 441 -26.36 -1.57 31.23
N ASN A 442 -25.31 -2.28 31.62
CA ASN A 442 -25.17 -3.68 31.22
C ASN A 442 -26.27 -4.52 31.86
N PRO A 443 -27.06 -5.26 31.07
CA PRO A 443 -28.03 -6.18 31.64
C PRO A 443 -27.30 -7.22 32.49
N MET A 444 -27.95 -7.60 33.60
CA MET A 444 -27.50 -8.69 34.44
C MET A 444 -27.55 -9.99 33.63
N THR A 445 -26.45 -10.76 33.64
CA THR A 445 -26.44 -12.11 33.08
C THR A 445 -27.42 -12.99 33.87
N LYS A 446 -27.76 -14.16 33.31
CA LYS A 446 -28.49 -15.23 34.04
C LYS A 446 -27.82 -15.66 35.36
N THR A 447 -26.59 -15.20 35.63
CA THR A 447 -25.81 -15.46 36.84
C THR A 447 -25.66 -14.21 37.74
N ASN A 448 -26.51 -13.18 37.58
CA ASN A 448 -26.46 -11.93 38.35
C ASN A 448 -25.10 -11.23 38.33
N LYS A 449 -24.36 -11.36 37.23
CA LYS A 449 -23.15 -10.59 36.98
C LYS A 449 -23.44 -9.59 35.86
N PRO A 450 -22.98 -8.34 35.92
CA PRO A 450 -23.10 -7.44 34.78
C PRO A 450 -22.43 -8.08 33.56
N ALA A 451 -23.07 -7.98 32.39
CA ALA A 451 -22.50 -8.46 31.13
C ALA A 451 -21.06 -7.93 30.96
N LYS A 452 -20.13 -8.79 30.52
CA LYS A 452 -18.69 -8.44 30.38
C LYS A 452 -18.40 -7.32 29.37
N ARG A 453 -19.37 -6.92 28.54
CA ARG A 453 -19.23 -5.88 27.53
C ARG A 453 -20.34 -4.85 27.69
N ALA A 454 -19.94 -3.58 27.66
CA ALA A 454 -20.83 -2.43 27.52
C ALA A 454 -21.84 -2.67 26.39
N GLN A 455 -23.13 -2.51 26.68
CA GLN A 455 -24.17 -2.45 25.65
C GLN A 455 -24.35 -1.00 25.17
N TYR A 456 -24.63 -0.85 23.88
CA TYR A 456 -24.79 0.44 23.24
C TYR A 456 -26.05 0.45 22.40
N THR A 457 -26.81 1.53 22.46
CA THR A 457 -27.90 1.83 21.52
C THR A 457 -27.50 2.99 20.62
N PRO A 458 -28.10 3.11 19.42
CA PRO A 458 -27.89 4.29 18.58
C PRO A 458 -28.23 5.58 19.33
N ARG A 459 -27.44 6.64 19.11
CA ARG A 459 -27.82 8.00 19.52
C ARG A 459 -29.01 8.45 18.67
N LEU A 460 -29.92 9.23 19.24
CA LEU A 460 -31.04 9.83 18.51
C LEU A 460 -30.72 11.30 18.16
N ASN A 461 -31.21 11.76 17.00
CA ASN A 461 -31.18 13.17 16.60
C ASN A 461 -32.31 13.96 17.28
N ALA A 462 -32.45 15.24 16.94
CA ALA A 462 -33.48 16.12 17.51
C ALA A 462 -34.92 15.64 17.21
N ASP A 463 -35.10 14.93 16.10
CA ASP A 463 -36.39 14.38 15.65
C ASP A 463 -36.68 12.98 16.25
N GLY A 464 -35.80 12.47 17.11
CA GLY A 464 -35.93 11.15 17.73
C GLY A 464 -35.51 9.98 16.83
N GLU A 465 -34.89 10.25 15.68
CA GLU A 465 -34.43 9.22 14.74
C GLU A 465 -32.98 8.78 15.05
N PRO A 466 -32.62 7.51 14.82
CA PRO A 466 -31.27 7.03 15.07
C PRO A 466 -30.24 7.66 14.14
N VAL A 467 -29.12 8.12 14.70
CA VAL A 467 -27.94 8.59 13.95
C VAL A 467 -27.15 7.37 13.48
N LEU A 468 -27.11 7.15 12.17
CA LEU A 468 -26.52 5.95 11.56
C LEU A 468 -25.22 6.20 10.79
N GLU A 469 -24.73 7.43 10.80
CA GLU A 469 -23.57 7.85 10.02
C GLU A 469 -22.72 8.89 10.75
N LEU A 470 -21.41 8.84 10.52
CA LEU A 470 -20.45 9.81 11.01
C LEU A 470 -20.02 10.71 9.86
N ARG A 471 -20.10 12.04 10.03
CA ARG A 471 -19.73 13.01 8.99
C ARG A 471 -18.41 13.69 9.34
N ALA A 472 -17.41 13.55 8.50
CA ALA A 472 -16.10 14.15 8.67
C ALA A 472 -15.83 15.19 7.57
N PRO A 473 -16.07 16.49 7.83
CA PRO A 473 -15.67 17.55 6.90
C PRO A 473 -14.14 17.63 6.82
N VAL A 474 -13.64 18.05 5.66
CA VAL A 474 -12.22 18.38 5.44
C VAL A 474 -12.08 19.84 5.00
N PRO A 475 -10.91 20.48 5.20
CA PRO A 475 -10.75 21.93 5.01
C PRO A 475 -11.05 22.46 3.60
N ASN A 476 -11.00 21.62 2.56
CA ASN A 476 -11.41 22.01 1.21
C ASN A 476 -12.93 22.08 0.99
N GLY A 477 -13.73 21.91 2.04
CA GLY A 477 -15.19 21.93 2.02
C GLY A 477 -15.86 20.61 1.68
N SER A 478 -15.10 19.56 1.35
CA SER A 478 -15.67 18.23 1.10
C SER A 478 -16.05 17.54 2.42
N VAL A 479 -16.93 16.55 2.36
CA VAL A 479 -17.35 15.77 3.54
C VAL A 479 -17.30 14.28 3.25
N VAL A 480 -16.58 13.54 4.08
CA VAL A 480 -16.66 12.07 4.11
C VAL A 480 -17.79 11.65 5.04
N VAL A 481 -18.72 10.86 4.53
CA VAL A 481 -19.82 10.28 5.29
C VAL A 481 -19.56 8.79 5.47
N MET A 482 -19.44 8.35 6.71
CA MET A 482 -19.17 6.95 7.06
C MET A 482 -20.45 6.29 7.52
N ARG A 483 -20.99 5.43 6.65
CA ARG A 483 -22.16 4.61 6.89
C ARG A 483 -21.82 3.21 6.42
N TYR A 484 -21.71 2.25 7.33
CA TYR A 484 -21.31 0.87 7.01
C TYR A 484 -22.52 -0.06 7.17
N PRO A 485 -23.32 -0.32 6.11
CA PRO A 485 -24.49 -1.18 6.23
C PRO A 485 -24.10 -2.61 6.57
N VAL A 486 -24.91 -3.27 7.39
CA VAL A 486 -24.80 -4.71 7.59
C VAL A 486 -25.29 -5.42 6.32
N THR A 487 -24.49 -6.33 5.79
CA THR A 487 -24.90 -7.11 4.62
C THR A 487 -25.52 -8.44 5.05
N LYS A 488 -26.71 -8.76 4.55
CA LYS A 488 -27.30 -10.10 4.69
C LYS A 488 -26.97 -10.92 3.46
N ALA A 489 -26.46 -12.14 3.68
CA ALA A 489 -26.20 -13.10 2.61
C ALA A 489 -27.45 -13.93 2.34
N ARG A 490 -27.86 -14.05 1.09
CA ARG A 490 -28.87 -14.98 0.60
C ARG A 490 -28.21 -15.98 -0.33
N ALA A 491 -28.44 -17.28 -0.10
CA ALA A 491 -27.99 -18.30 -1.03
C ALA A 491 -28.87 -18.27 -2.30
N LEU A 492 -28.22 -18.24 -3.47
CA LEU A 492 -28.82 -18.48 -4.77
C LEU A 492 -28.29 -19.79 -5.31
N ARG A 493 -29.19 -20.71 -5.64
CA ARG A 493 -28.86 -21.94 -6.34
C ARG A 493 -28.78 -21.62 -7.83
N ILE A 494 -27.64 -21.88 -8.46
CA ILE A 494 -27.49 -21.75 -9.91
C ILE A 494 -27.23 -23.13 -10.48
N ASP A 495 -28.12 -23.57 -11.37
CA ASP A 495 -27.99 -24.85 -12.06
C ASP A 495 -27.06 -24.68 -13.26
N HIS A 496 -25.94 -25.42 -13.26
CA HIS A 496 -25.05 -25.49 -14.39
C HIS A 496 -25.27 -26.81 -15.15
N LEU A 497 -25.56 -26.71 -16.45
CA LEU A 497 -25.48 -27.87 -17.35
C LEU A 497 -23.99 -28.17 -17.58
N THR A 498 -23.53 -29.34 -17.16
CA THR A 498 -22.21 -29.84 -17.55
C THR A 498 -22.36 -31.05 -18.45
N THR A 499 -21.94 -30.91 -19.71
CA THR A 499 -21.85 -32.01 -20.67
C THR A 499 -20.59 -32.81 -20.40
N HIS A 500 -20.59 -33.64 -19.35
CA HIS A 500 -19.62 -34.72 -19.22
C HIS A 500 -20.23 -35.96 -19.89
N SER A 501 -20.01 -36.08 -21.20
CA SER A 501 -20.57 -37.06 -22.15
C SER A 501 -21.91 -36.68 -22.78
N ILE A 502 -22.05 -36.99 -24.07
CA ILE A 502 -23.21 -36.71 -24.93
C ILE A 502 -24.46 -37.52 -24.50
N PHE A 503 -24.32 -38.46 -23.56
CA PHE A 503 -25.37 -39.45 -23.27
C PHE A 503 -26.04 -39.35 -21.88
N GLU A 504 -25.46 -38.64 -20.90
CA GLU A 504 -26.14 -38.41 -19.61
C GLU A 504 -25.72 -37.06 -18.95
N PRO A 505 -26.53 -36.00 -19.04
CA PRO A 505 -26.24 -34.75 -18.35
C PRO A 505 -26.40 -34.92 -16.83
N LYS A 506 -25.34 -34.61 -16.06
CA LYS A 506 -25.42 -34.48 -14.60
C LYS A 506 -25.60 -33.02 -14.21
N VAL A 507 -26.64 -32.74 -13.44
CA VAL A 507 -26.88 -31.44 -12.80
C VAL A 507 -25.97 -31.32 -11.58
N LEU A 508 -25.04 -30.37 -11.60
CA LEU A 508 -24.21 -30.02 -10.43
C LEU A 508 -24.80 -28.79 -9.75
N PHE A 509 -25.12 -28.93 -8.46
CA PHE A 509 -25.62 -27.83 -7.64
C PHE A 509 -24.46 -27.02 -7.08
N ARG A 510 -24.53 -25.69 -7.22
CA ARG A 510 -23.60 -24.77 -6.57
C ARG A 510 -24.36 -23.62 -5.93
N ASP A 511 -24.24 -23.51 -4.61
CA ASP A 511 -24.79 -22.38 -3.87
C ASP A 511 -23.87 -21.16 -4.04
N GLN A 512 -24.41 -20.07 -4.56
CA GLN A 512 -23.78 -18.75 -4.57
C GLN A 512 -24.35 -17.89 -3.44
N GLN A 513 -23.56 -16.99 -2.86
CA GLN A 513 -24.07 -16.02 -1.87
C GLN A 513 -24.24 -14.66 -2.52
N LEU A 514 -25.48 -14.17 -2.56
CA LEU A 514 -25.81 -12.79 -2.91
C LEU A 514 -25.87 -11.97 -1.62
N HIS A 515 -25.21 -10.81 -1.58
CA HIS A 515 -25.23 -9.94 -0.40
C HIS A 515 -26.07 -8.69 -0.68
N SER A 516 -27.09 -8.43 0.13
CA SER A 516 -27.86 -7.18 0.09
C SER A 516 -27.59 -6.36 1.34
N ALA A 517 -27.35 -5.05 1.17
CA ALA A 517 -27.27 -4.12 2.30
C ALA A 517 -28.62 -4.00 3.02
N THR A 518 -28.59 -3.90 4.34
CA THR A 518 -29.75 -3.58 5.17
C THR A 518 -29.75 -2.11 5.57
N THR A 519 -30.82 -1.66 6.24
CA THR A 519 -30.89 -0.34 6.89
C THR A 519 -30.06 -0.27 8.17
N GLU A 520 -29.68 -1.41 8.75
CA GLU A 520 -28.82 -1.50 9.94
C GLU A 520 -27.37 -1.19 9.59
N VAL A 521 -26.64 -0.58 10.53
CA VAL A 521 -25.21 -0.21 10.35
C VAL A 521 -24.30 -0.87 11.38
N SER A 522 -23.10 -1.22 10.95
CA SER A 522 -22.01 -1.72 11.80
C SER A 522 -21.23 -0.55 12.39
N PHE A 523 -21.71 -0.05 13.53
CA PHE A 523 -20.99 0.99 14.29
C PHE A 523 -19.58 0.56 14.73
N SER A 524 -19.35 -0.74 14.96
CA SER A 524 -18.01 -1.27 15.23
C SER A 524 -17.07 -1.03 14.05
N ASP A 525 -17.56 -1.22 12.83
CA ASP A 525 -16.74 -1.00 11.63
C ASP A 525 -16.53 0.49 11.36
N ILE A 526 -17.54 1.33 11.63
CA ILE A 526 -17.37 2.80 11.60
C ILE A 526 -16.24 3.19 12.57
N SER A 527 -16.35 2.89 13.87
CA SER A 527 -15.33 3.22 14.88
C SER A 527 -13.92 2.75 14.49
N LYS A 528 -13.76 1.51 14.02
CA LYS A 528 -12.47 0.96 13.57
C LYS A 528 -11.89 1.64 12.33
N THR A 529 -12.72 2.24 11.48
CA THR A 529 -12.32 2.83 10.20
C THR A 529 -12.36 4.36 10.19
N THR A 530 -12.84 5.00 11.25
CA THR A 530 -12.89 6.46 11.35
C THR A 530 -11.53 7.11 11.17
N SER A 531 -10.51 6.68 11.93
CA SER A 531 -9.15 7.21 11.81
C SER A 531 -8.60 7.15 10.37
N PRO A 532 -8.54 5.97 9.71
CA PRO A 532 -8.02 5.92 8.35
C PRO A 532 -8.89 6.65 7.34
N ASN A 533 -10.21 6.71 7.51
CA ASN A 533 -11.08 7.44 6.59
C ASN A 533 -10.85 8.96 6.68
N ILE A 534 -10.68 9.51 7.88
CA ILE A 534 -10.36 10.94 8.08
C ILE A 534 -8.99 11.27 7.47
N ILE A 535 -7.97 10.47 7.77
CA ILE A 535 -6.61 10.68 7.22
C ILE A 535 -6.61 10.57 5.69
N HIS A 536 -7.32 9.60 5.13
CA HIS A 536 -7.47 9.49 3.67
C HIS A 536 -8.29 10.61 3.03
N ALA A 537 -9.16 11.27 3.80
CA ALA A 537 -9.88 12.44 3.33
C ALA A 537 -8.97 13.67 3.30
N ALA A 538 -8.17 13.82 4.37
CA ALA A 538 -7.21 14.89 4.51
C ALA A 538 -6.10 14.79 3.47
N ASP A 539 -5.56 13.59 3.17
CA ASP A 539 -4.58 13.44 2.09
C ASP A 539 -5.16 13.84 0.73
N ALA A 540 -6.37 13.38 0.41
CA ALA A 540 -7.03 13.76 -0.83
C ALA A 540 -7.28 15.27 -0.91
N ALA A 541 -7.58 15.92 0.22
CA ALA A 541 -7.73 17.37 0.28
C ALA A 541 -6.40 18.09 0.04
N VAL A 542 -5.29 17.58 0.60
CA VAL A 542 -3.95 18.14 0.36
C VAL A 542 -3.67 18.12 -1.14
N PHE A 543 -3.81 16.95 -1.78
CA PHE A 543 -3.54 16.76 -3.20
C PHE A 543 -4.54 17.45 -4.13
N ALA A 544 -5.77 17.70 -3.68
CA ALA A 544 -6.70 18.55 -4.41
C ALA A 544 -6.22 20.01 -4.45
N ASP A 545 -5.74 20.55 -3.33
CA ASP A 545 -5.21 21.93 -3.26
C ASP A 545 -3.87 22.08 -4.00
N ILE A 546 -2.98 21.07 -3.97
CA ILE A 546 -1.67 21.19 -4.65
C ILE A 546 -1.82 21.38 -6.16
N VAL A 547 -2.86 20.84 -6.79
CA VAL A 547 -3.06 20.94 -8.26
C VAL A 547 -4.12 21.96 -8.66
N ASP A 548 -4.87 22.52 -7.70
CA ASP A 548 -5.86 23.54 -8.00
C ASP A 548 -5.18 24.77 -8.61
N GLY A 549 -5.55 25.09 -9.85
CA GLY A 549 -4.94 26.16 -10.65
C GLY A 549 -3.46 25.93 -11.03
N PHE A 550 -2.93 24.71 -10.91
CA PHE A 550 -1.59 24.39 -11.42
C PHE A 550 -1.65 24.13 -12.92
N SER A 551 -0.82 24.82 -13.71
CA SER A 551 -0.81 24.76 -15.17
C SER A 551 0.21 23.77 -15.76
N GLY A 552 1.09 23.21 -14.93
CA GLY A 552 2.12 22.25 -15.35
C GLY A 552 1.60 20.81 -15.44
N ASN A 553 2.49 19.89 -15.81
CA ASN A 553 2.19 18.47 -15.84
C ASN A 553 2.24 17.85 -14.44
N TYR A 554 1.29 16.97 -14.16
CA TYR A 554 1.28 16.19 -12.94
C TYR A 554 0.56 14.86 -13.12
N SER A 555 0.92 13.88 -12.30
CA SER A 555 0.27 12.57 -12.24
C SER A 555 0.22 12.12 -10.79
N LEU A 556 -0.96 11.92 -10.21
CA LEU A 556 -1.08 11.70 -8.77
C LEU A 556 -1.40 10.24 -8.43
N ILE A 557 -0.70 9.70 -7.45
CA ILE A 557 -0.97 8.37 -6.88
C ILE A 557 -1.17 8.52 -5.39
N HIS A 558 -2.35 8.99 -4.99
CA HIS A 558 -2.74 9.19 -3.59
C HIS A 558 -1.79 10.13 -2.81
N ASP A 559 -0.66 9.60 -2.34
CA ASP A 559 0.40 10.26 -1.59
C ASP A 559 1.71 10.48 -2.41
N SER A 560 1.67 10.24 -3.71
CA SER A 560 2.80 10.45 -4.65
C SER A 560 2.47 11.51 -5.70
N ILE A 561 3.45 12.35 -6.02
CA ILE A 561 3.39 13.37 -7.08
C ILE A 561 4.32 12.96 -8.21
N GLY A 562 3.76 12.55 -9.35
CA GLY A 562 4.47 12.43 -10.62
C GLY A 562 4.58 13.79 -11.29
N CYS A 563 5.78 14.20 -11.67
CA CYS A 563 6.04 15.51 -12.28
C CYS A 563 7.23 15.44 -13.25
N SER A 564 7.35 16.45 -14.11
CA SER A 564 8.52 16.59 -14.99
C SER A 564 9.75 17.05 -14.19
N PRO A 565 10.97 16.58 -14.53
CA PRO A 565 12.22 17.01 -13.91
C PRO A 565 12.56 18.45 -14.32
N SER A 566 11.90 19.42 -13.69
CA SER A 566 12.05 20.85 -14.00
C SER A 566 11.68 21.68 -12.78
N ALA A 567 11.67 23.01 -12.91
CA ALA A 567 11.10 23.92 -11.91
C ALA A 567 9.68 23.54 -11.45
N GLN A 568 8.90 22.81 -12.27
CA GLN A 568 7.58 22.30 -11.90
C GLN A 568 7.60 21.36 -10.69
N ARG A 569 8.64 20.53 -10.53
CA ARG A 569 8.82 19.66 -9.37
C ARG A 569 8.90 20.49 -8.08
N ASN A 570 9.74 21.52 -8.08
CA ASN A 570 9.92 22.39 -6.91
C ASN A 570 8.65 23.17 -6.58
N ALA A 571 7.94 23.67 -7.60
CA ALA A 571 6.66 24.33 -7.41
C ALA A 571 5.59 23.41 -6.78
N LEU A 572 5.55 22.13 -7.17
CA LEU A 572 4.64 21.15 -6.59
C LEU A 572 5.00 20.79 -5.14
N VAL A 573 6.30 20.68 -4.82
CA VAL A 573 6.76 20.46 -3.43
C VAL A 573 6.39 21.65 -2.53
N GLU A 574 6.60 22.88 -3.00
CA GLU A 574 6.22 24.09 -2.25
C GLU A 574 4.70 24.17 -2.04
N ARG A 575 3.92 23.85 -3.09
CA ARG A 575 2.45 23.75 -3.00
C ARG A 575 2.02 22.66 -2.02
N PHE A 576 2.71 21.53 -1.96
CA PHE A 576 2.45 20.48 -0.98
C PHE A 576 2.64 20.98 0.46
N GLN A 577 3.75 21.66 0.75
CA GLN A 577 4.00 22.23 2.08
C GLN A 577 2.91 23.24 2.48
N LYS A 578 2.56 24.17 1.58
CA LYS A 578 1.48 25.15 1.82
C LYS A 578 0.12 24.49 2.01
N SER A 579 -0.19 23.47 1.23
CA SER A 579 -1.44 22.72 1.33
C SER A 579 -1.52 21.93 2.63
N TYR A 580 -0.42 21.28 3.03
CA TYR A 580 -0.29 20.60 4.31
C TYR A 580 -0.59 21.54 5.49
N GLU A 581 -0.05 22.76 5.48
CA GLU A 581 -0.34 23.79 6.50
C GLU A 581 -1.83 24.10 6.61
N LYS A 582 -2.54 24.23 5.48
CA LYS A 582 -3.97 24.52 5.45
C LYS A 582 -4.82 23.36 5.97
N VAL A 583 -4.41 22.12 5.66
CA VAL A 583 -5.23 20.92 5.95
C VAL A 583 -5.01 20.40 7.37
N THR A 584 -3.83 20.61 7.95
CA THR A 584 -3.46 20.04 9.26
C THR A 584 -3.63 21.01 10.43
N THR A 585 -4.82 21.59 10.56
CA THR A 585 -5.16 22.52 11.66
C THR A 585 -6.10 21.88 12.68
N LEU A 586 -6.12 22.43 13.92
CA LEU A 586 -7.09 22.03 14.94
C LEU A 586 -8.55 22.26 14.51
N ASP A 587 -8.78 23.27 13.67
CA ASP A 587 -10.11 23.55 13.09
C ASP A 587 -10.64 22.38 12.26
N CYS A 588 -9.77 21.59 11.64
CA CYS A 588 -10.18 20.36 10.96
C CYS A 588 -10.82 19.36 11.93
N LEU A 589 -10.22 19.15 13.10
CA LEU A 589 -10.74 18.21 14.10
C LEU A 589 -12.00 18.76 14.78
N ASN A 590 -12.00 20.06 15.10
CA ASN A 590 -13.17 20.74 15.67
C ASN A 590 -14.37 20.69 14.71
N GLY A 591 -14.15 20.87 13.40
CA GLY A 591 -15.20 20.74 12.40
C GLY A 591 -15.87 19.37 12.39
N ILE A 592 -15.14 18.29 12.71
CA ILE A 592 -15.72 16.95 12.87
C ILE A 592 -16.59 16.87 14.12
N LEU A 593 -16.13 17.42 15.26
CA LEU A 593 -16.92 17.44 16.50
C LEU A 593 -18.22 18.24 16.32
N ASP A 594 -18.10 19.45 15.77
CA ASP A 594 -19.22 20.35 15.51
C ASP A 594 -20.24 19.71 14.57
N LYS A 595 -19.77 19.08 13.47
CA LYS A 595 -20.66 18.45 12.48
C LYS A 595 -21.47 17.28 13.03
N ASN A 596 -21.00 16.65 14.10
CA ASN A 596 -21.67 15.51 14.75
C ASN A 596 -22.27 15.85 16.12
N ASN A 597 -22.41 17.15 16.45
CA ASN A 597 -22.98 17.61 17.72
C ASN A 597 -22.29 16.96 18.94
N ILE A 598 -20.95 16.96 18.94
CA ILE A 598 -20.12 16.47 20.04
C ILE A 598 -19.53 17.68 20.76
N ASP A 599 -19.57 17.67 22.09
CA ASP A 599 -18.95 18.72 22.91
C ASP A 599 -17.42 18.76 22.67
N ARG A 600 -16.89 19.97 22.48
CA ARG A 600 -15.47 20.26 22.30
C ARG A 600 -14.62 19.93 23.54
N GLN A 601 -15.23 19.65 24.69
CA GLN A 601 -14.54 19.12 25.87
C GLN A 601 -13.81 17.79 25.60
N LEU A 602 -14.18 17.05 24.55
CA LEU A 602 -13.33 16.01 23.98
C LEU A 602 -12.15 16.68 23.27
N ASN A 603 -11.21 17.20 24.07
CA ASN A 603 -10.03 17.89 23.55
C ASN A 603 -9.44 17.04 22.40
N PRO A 604 -9.26 17.60 21.20
CA PRO A 604 -8.45 16.93 20.18
C PRO A 604 -7.12 16.53 20.81
N PRO A 605 -6.47 15.45 20.33
CA PRO A 605 -5.28 14.90 20.98
C PRO A 605 -4.35 16.07 21.29
N ALA A 606 -4.11 16.32 22.58
CA ALA A 606 -3.40 17.50 23.05
C ALA A 606 -2.14 17.71 22.20
N ALA A 607 -1.78 18.96 21.91
CA ALA A 607 -0.56 19.26 21.16
C ALA A 607 0.62 18.50 21.79
N PHE A 608 1.02 17.37 21.19
CA PHE A 608 2.03 16.42 21.69
C PHE A 608 3.43 17.05 21.71
N GLY A 609 3.52 18.33 21.42
CA GLY A 609 4.72 19.13 21.35
C GLY A 609 4.39 20.50 20.78
N THR A 610 5.44 21.19 20.36
CA THR A 610 5.39 22.55 19.84
C THR A 610 5.46 22.59 18.32
N PHE A 611 5.32 21.45 17.63
CA PHE A 611 5.38 21.44 16.16
C PHE A 611 4.17 22.16 15.61
N HIS A 612 4.44 23.19 14.82
CA HIS A 612 3.42 23.90 14.06
C HIS A 612 3.55 23.49 12.58
N PRO A 613 2.45 23.30 11.82
CA PRO A 613 2.55 22.92 10.41
C PRO A 613 3.46 23.81 9.55
N THR A 614 3.60 25.09 9.90
CA THR A 614 4.52 26.03 9.23
C THR A 614 6.00 25.68 9.38
N ASP A 615 6.36 24.86 10.38
CA ASP A 615 7.73 24.36 10.57
C ASP A 615 8.13 23.39 9.46
N SER A 616 7.18 22.97 8.61
CA SER A 616 7.44 22.16 7.42
C SER A 616 7.97 22.92 6.22
N ARG A 617 7.92 24.26 6.25
CA ARG A 617 8.52 25.10 5.22
C ARG A 617 10.01 24.83 5.11
N GLY A 618 10.47 24.60 3.89
CA GLY A 618 11.87 24.29 3.63
C GLY A 618 12.28 22.86 3.97
N SER A 619 11.35 21.98 4.35
CA SER A 619 11.68 20.56 4.48
C SER A 619 11.94 19.94 3.10
N GLY A 620 13.20 19.60 2.84
CA GLY A 620 13.63 19.00 1.57
C GLY A 620 13.22 17.54 1.37
N TYR A 621 12.73 16.86 2.42
CA TYR A 621 12.44 15.41 2.39
C TYR A 621 10.99 15.07 2.78
N MET A 622 10.12 16.08 2.92
CA MET A 622 8.70 15.85 3.22
C MET A 622 8.04 15.05 2.08
N VAL A 623 8.40 15.35 0.84
CA VAL A 623 8.08 14.59 -0.37
C VAL A 623 9.40 14.42 -1.15
N CYS A 624 9.85 13.19 -1.38
CA CYS A 624 11.20 12.92 -1.91
C CYS A 624 11.36 11.59 -2.64
#